data_AF-A0AAD9PGQ5-F1
#
_entry.id   AF-A0AAD9PGQ5-F1
#
_cell.length_a   1.000
_cell.length_b   1.000
_cell.length_c   1.000
_cell.angle_alpha   90.00
_cell.angle_beta   90.00
_cell.angle_gamma   90.00
#
_symmetry.space_group_name_H-M   'P 1'
#
loop_
_entity.id
_entity.type
_entity.pdbx_description
1 polymer ?
#
loop_
_entity_poly.entity_id
_entity_poly.type
_entity_poly.pdbx_seq_one_letter_code
_entity_poly.pdbx_strand_id
1 'polypeptide(L)'
;MTTETHRRLLLDLRKMQQDPPFGTSAAPVGDDILKWEAVIFGPADTEWEGIFTLTLEFPNNYPTRPPLVKFKSRVFHPNVFTDGSICLDILQNEWSPVYDVCAILTSIQEVLRRFFTVLRTHTDFYHTLLTREQMQEFNLDESVNSRGFEPGKMQQLVTTIIKEQLRLYRKAKQPYLLESSESKSQGKQFFLAREHISSGGLHARSAPVYALVPHNGAITPNYAWSQSLDDITIELLAPDGMEFKGNTTRVSISTSGLVVGIGDFELVNGTLCREINTSDSYWTIEDGCRLVIVLEKTQKTWWDCVIKGDACIDVQEIENVVSLSNFNESQQREILELVKHHNSKL
;
A
#
# COMPACT_ATOMS: atom_id res chain seq x y z
N MET A 1 -41.33 -7.55 6.10
CA MET A 1 -40.88 -6.92 4.84
C MET A 1 -39.46 -6.44 5.05
N THR A 2 -38.50 -6.89 4.24
CA THR A 2 -37.12 -6.39 4.30
C THR A 2 -37.12 -4.92 3.88
N THR A 3 -36.58 -4.03 4.71
CA THR A 3 -36.51 -2.59 4.39
C THR A 3 -35.56 -2.37 3.21
N GLU A 4 -35.70 -1.26 2.50
CA GLU A 4 -34.81 -0.91 1.37
C GLU A 4 -33.33 -0.93 1.79
N THR A 5 -33.03 -0.47 3.01
CA THR A 5 -31.72 -0.57 3.63
C THR A 5 -31.20 -2.00 3.75
N HIS A 6 -32.03 -2.96 4.21
CA HIS A 6 -31.62 -4.37 4.29
C HIS A 6 -31.30 -4.93 2.90
N ARG A 7 -32.14 -4.61 1.90
CA ARG A 7 -31.91 -5.06 0.53
C ARG A 7 -30.61 -4.48 -0.02
N ARG A 8 -30.34 -3.20 0.24
CA ARG A 8 -29.09 -2.55 -0.15
C ARG A 8 -27.88 -3.21 0.52
N LEU A 9 -27.91 -3.43 1.83
CA LEU A 9 -26.78 -4.03 2.56
C LEU A 9 -26.49 -5.47 2.13
N LEU A 10 -27.50 -6.23 1.71
CA LEU A 10 -27.29 -7.56 1.12
C LEU A 10 -26.56 -7.48 -0.24
N LEU A 11 -26.76 -6.42 -1.02
CA LEU A 11 -26.01 -6.20 -2.26
C LEU A 11 -24.56 -5.81 -1.97
N ASP A 12 -24.35 -4.89 -1.03
CA ASP A 12 -23.01 -4.51 -0.57
C ASP A 12 -22.25 -5.72 -0.01
N LEU A 13 -22.93 -6.60 0.74
CA LEU A 13 -22.32 -7.82 1.29
C LEU A 13 -21.93 -8.78 0.17
N ARG A 14 -22.81 -8.98 -0.80
CA ARG A 14 -22.51 -9.82 -1.97
C ARG A 14 -21.30 -9.27 -2.74
N LYS A 15 -21.22 -7.95 -2.92
CA LYS A 15 -20.09 -7.32 -3.59
C LYS A 15 -18.79 -7.51 -2.80
N MET A 16 -18.81 -7.27 -1.49
CA MET A 16 -17.66 -7.54 -0.61
C MET A 16 -17.22 -9.02 -0.62
N GLN A 17 -18.15 -9.97 -0.80
CA GLN A 17 -17.82 -11.40 -0.88
C GLN A 17 -17.29 -11.83 -2.26
N GLN A 18 -17.68 -11.14 -3.33
CA GLN A 18 -17.32 -11.48 -4.69
C GLN A 18 -16.05 -10.78 -5.18
N ASP A 19 -15.89 -9.51 -4.82
CA ASP A 19 -14.84 -8.62 -5.30
C ASP A 19 -14.53 -7.54 -4.25
N PRO A 20 -13.94 -7.92 -3.10
CA PRO A 20 -13.50 -6.96 -2.10
C PRO A 20 -12.31 -6.13 -2.61
N PRO A 21 -12.22 -4.84 -2.27
CA PRO A 21 -11.02 -4.05 -2.54
C PRO A 21 -9.77 -4.71 -1.94
N PHE A 22 -8.63 -4.56 -2.63
CA PHE A 22 -7.38 -5.18 -2.22
C PHE A 22 -7.00 -4.86 -0.78
N GLY A 23 -6.71 -5.91 -0.01
CA GLY A 23 -6.34 -5.78 1.40
C GLY A 23 -7.48 -5.33 2.30
N THR A 24 -8.73 -5.48 1.88
CA THR A 24 -9.90 -5.18 2.72
C THR A 24 -10.81 -6.38 2.86
N SER A 25 -11.55 -6.44 3.97
CA SER A 25 -12.61 -7.41 4.19
C SER A 25 -13.65 -6.78 5.12
N ALA A 26 -14.92 -7.11 4.94
CA ALA A 26 -15.97 -6.66 5.85
C ALA A 26 -17.16 -7.60 5.86
N ALA A 27 -17.77 -7.77 7.03
CA ALA A 27 -18.94 -8.62 7.21
C ALA A 27 -19.83 -8.13 8.36
N PRO A 28 -21.14 -8.44 8.31
CA PRO A 28 -22.05 -8.23 9.43
C PRO A 28 -21.58 -8.94 10.71
N VAL A 29 -21.89 -8.36 11.86
CA VAL A 29 -21.59 -8.91 13.17
C VAL A 29 -22.83 -9.62 13.72
N GLY A 30 -22.74 -10.94 13.85
CA GLY A 30 -23.86 -11.77 14.31
C GLY A 30 -25.07 -11.66 13.36
N ASP A 31 -26.26 -11.50 13.92
CA ASP A 31 -27.52 -11.44 13.16
C ASP A 31 -27.93 -10.01 12.75
N ASP A 32 -27.18 -8.98 13.18
CA ASP A 32 -27.50 -7.58 12.91
C ASP A 32 -26.79 -7.07 11.64
N ILE A 33 -27.51 -7.08 10.52
CA ILE A 33 -26.98 -6.60 9.23
C ILE A 33 -26.64 -5.11 9.22
N LEU A 34 -27.09 -4.32 10.22
CA LEU A 34 -26.76 -2.89 10.32
C LEU A 34 -25.42 -2.64 11.03
N LYS A 35 -24.74 -3.68 11.52
CA LYS A 35 -23.44 -3.55 12.19
C LYS A 35 -22.43 -4.48 11.58
N TRP A 36 -21.34 -3.92 11.08
CA TRP A 36 -20.31 -4.69 10.41
C TRP A 36 -18.96 -4.46 11.09
N GLU A 37 -18.13 -5.48 11.03
CA GLU A 37 -16.70 -5.35 11.27
C GLU A 37 -15.96 -5.42 9.94
N ALA A 38 -14.94 -4.60 9.82
CA ALA A 38 -14.05 -4.58 8.67
C ALA A 38 -12.59 -4.71 9.09
N VAL A 39 -11.80 -5.27 8.20
CA VAL A 39 -10.35 -5.35 8.28
C VAL A 39 -9.78 -4.60 7.09
N ILE A 40 -8.80 -3.76 7.34
CA ILE A 40 -8.00 -3.08 6.32
C ILE A 40 -6.53 -3.39 6.58
N PHE A 41 -5.86 -3.86 5.55
CA PHE A 41 -4.41 -3.87 5.46
C PHE A 41 -3.96 -2.47 5.11
N GLY A 42 -3.16 -1.89 5.99
CA GLY A 42 -2.49 -0.64 5.74
C GLY A 42 -1.59 -0.76 4.52
N PRO A 43 -1.44 0.33 3.75
CA PRO A 43 -0.62 0.31 2.55
C PRO A 43 0.81 -0.14 2.87
N ALA A 44 1.35 -1.04 2.03
CA ALA A 44 2.76 -1.42 2.08
C ALA A 44 3.65 -0.19 1.94
N ASP A 45 4.85 -0.26 2.52
CA ASP A 45 5.87 0.80 2.43
C ASP A 45 5.44 2.15 3.03
N THR A 46 4.45 2.11 3.93
CA THR A 46 4.03 3.26 4.75
C THR A 46 4.19 2.96 6.24
N GLU A 47 4.19 4.00 7.06
CA GLU A 47 4.22 3.90 8.51
C GLU A 47 2.98 3.17 9.08
N TRP A 48 1.93 3.05 8.28
CA TRP A 48 0.71 2.31 8.59
C TRP A 48 0.71 0.89 8.04
N GLU A 49 1.81 0.36 7.50
CA GLU A 49 1.90 -1.05 7.16
C GLU A 49 1.56 -1.92 8.39
N GLY A 50 0.51 -2.73 8.26
CA GLY A 50 -0.11 -3.46 9.37
C GLY A 50 -1.59 -3.74 9.13
N ILE A 51 -2.27 -4.29 10.14
CA ILE A 51 -3.67 -4.70 10.04
C ILE A 51 -4.52 -3.86 11.00
N PHE A 52 -5.56 -3.22 10.47
CA PHE A 52 -6.49 -2.39 11.22
C PHE A 52 -7.90 -2.95 11.16
N THR A 53 -8.57 -2.92 12.30
CA THR A 53 -9.97 -3.31 12.43
C THR A 53 -10.84 -2.07 12.57
N LEU A 54 -12.00 -2.11 11.93
CA LEU A 54 -12.97 -1.02 11.91
C LEU A 54 -14.37 -1.56 12.24
N THR A 55 -15.22 -0.68 12.75
CA THR A 55 -16.66 -0.91 12.92
C THR A 55 -17.42 0.01 11.98
N LEU A 56 -18.41 -0.53 11.28
CA LEU A 56 -19.34 0.22 10.45
C LEU A 56 -20.75 0.04 11.01
N GLU A 57 -21.39 1.14 11.41
CA GLU A 57 -22.77 1.14 11.88
C GLU A 57 -23.67 1.88 10.88
N PHE A 58 -24.57 1.15 10.24
CA PHE A 58 -25.44 1.67 9.19
C PHE A 58 -26.73 2.24 9.79
N PRO A 59 -27.14 3.46 9.41
CA PRO A 59 -28.43 4.00 9.85
C PRO A 59 -29.59 3.28 9.12
N ASN A 60 -30.78 3.32 9.73
CA ASN A 60 -32.00 2.74 9.17
C ASN A 60 -32.44 3.32 7.81
N ASN A 61 -31.82 4.42 7.37
CA ASN A 61 -32.07 5.06 6.09
C ASN A 61 -30.84 5.00 5.15
N TYR A 62 -29.87 4.11 5.40
CA TYR A 62 -28.81 3.80 4.44
C TYR A 62 -29.43 3.27 3.13
N PRO A 63 -28.97 3.71 1.94
CA PRO A 63 -27.76 4.51 1.65
C PRO A 63 -27.97 6.03 1.58
N THR A 64 -29.14 6.55 1.97
CA THR A 64 -29.40 8.00 1.95
C THR A 64 -28.51 8.78 2.92
N ARG A 65 -28.11 8.15 4.03
CA ARG A 65 -27.11 8.68 4.96
C ARG A 65 -25.91 7.73 5.06
N PRO A 66 -24.69 8.26 5.29
CA PRO A 66 -23.49 7.44 5.45
C PRO A 66 -23.58 6.57 6.70
N PRO A 67 -22.87 5.43 6.73
CA PRO A 67 -22.62 4.71 7.97
C PRO A 67 -21.66 5.49 8.87
N LEU A 68 -21.76 5.24 10.18
CA LEU A 68 -20.75 5.67 11.14
C LEU A 68 -19.59 4.68 11.08
N VAL A 69 -18.40 5.15 10.69
CA VAL A 69 -17.20 4.32 10.59
C VAL A 69 -16.17 4.74 11.63
N LYS A 70 -15.66 3.77 12.38
CA LYS A 70 -14.61 4.00 13.38
C LYS A 70 -13.54 2.94 13.31
N PHE A 71 -12.29 3.36 13.52
CA PHE A 71 -11.22 2.44 13.83
C PHE A 71 -11.40 1.85 15.23
N LYS A 72 -11.46 0.52 15.29
CA LYS A 72 -11.41 -0.26 16.53
C LYS A 72 -9.95 -0.46 16.96
N SER A 73 -9.06 -0.67 15.98
CA SER A 73 -7.62 -0.58 16.20
C SER A 73 -7.26 0.87 16.54
N ARG A 74 -6.37 1.09 17.53
CA ARG A 74 -5.86 2.43 17.78
C ARG A 74 -4.87 2.82 16.67
N VAL A 75 -5.20 3.87 15.92
CA VAL A 75 -4.40 4.38 14.81
C VAL A 75 -3.95 5.80 15.12
N PHE A 76 -2.68 6.10 14.89
CA PHE A 76 -2.17 7.46 14.93
C PHE A 76 -2.14 8.02 13.51
N HIS A 77 -3.15 8.82 13.16
CA HIS A 77 -3.31 9.41 11.84
C HIS A 77 -4.12 10.71 11.95
N PRO A 78 -3.76 11.82 11.29
CA PRO A 78 -4.47 13.11 11.51
C PRO A 78 -5.92 13.16 11.08
N ASN A 79 -6.33 12.33 10.12
CA ASN A 79 -7.74 12.11 9.80
C ASN A 79 -8.43 11.09 10.72
N VAL A 80 -7.78 10.63 11.80
CA VAL A 80 -8.36 9.70 12.78
C VAL A 80 -8.30 10.34 14.17
N PHE A 81 -9.48 10.54 14.77
CA PHE A 81 -9.61 11.09 16.10
C PHE A 81 -9.21 10.07 17.17
N THR A 82 -9.00 10.54 18.40
CA THR A 82 -8.59 9.70 19.54
C THR A 82 -9.62 8.63 19.92
N ASP A 83 -10.88 8.81 19.55
CA ASP A 83 -11.97 7.85 19.73
C ASP A 83 -12.11 6.87 18.54
N GLY A 84 -11.23 6.96 17.54
CA GLY A 84 -11.24 6.13 16.34
C GLY A 84 -12.13 6.67 15.22
N SER A 85 -12.88 7.77 15.43
CA SER A 85 -13.69 8.38 14.36
C SER A 85 -12.81 8.90 13.22
N ILE A 86 -13.33 8.83 11.99
CA ILE A 86 -12.57 9.19 10.79
C ILE A 86 -13.09 10.50 10.21
N CYS A 87 -12.19 11.46 9.97
CA CYS A 87 -12.47 12.68 9.24
C CYS A 87 -12.23 12.47 7.74
N LEU A 88 -13.28 12.05 7.04
CA LEU A 88 -13.28 11.78 5.60
C LEU A 88 -14.55 12.35 4.96
N ASP A 89 -14.39 13.18 3.93
CA ASP A 89 -15.50 13.96 3.35
C ASP A 89 -16.64 13.09 2.81
N ILE A 90 -16.31 11.93 2.22
CA ILE A 90 -17.32 11.00 1.73
C ILE A 90 -18.17 10.43 2.88
N LEU A 91 -17.69 10.39 4.12
CA LEU A 91 -18.47 9.96 5.29
C LEU A 91 -19.26 11.12 5.94
N GLN A 92 -19.17 12.33 5.37
CA GLN A 92 -19.75 13.54 5.92
C GLN A 92 -20.54 14.29 4.82
N ASN A 93 -20.01 15.42 4.35
CA ASN A 93 -20.72 16.38 3.50
C ASN A 93 -20.78 15.94 2.03
N GLU A 94 -19.81 15.13 1.60
CA GLU A 94 -19.71 14.63 0.22
C GLU A 94 -20.25 13.19 0.09
N TRP A 95 -21.06 12.73 1.06
CA TRP A 95 -21.69 11.41 0.95
C TRP A 95 -22.69 11.37 -0.22
N SER A 96 -22.57 10.33 -1.04
CA SER A 96 -23.52 10.00 -2.08
C SER A 96 -24.05 8.58 -1.91
N PRO A 97 -25.37 8.33 -2.09
CA PRO A 97 -25.95 6.99 -2.01
C PRO A 97 -25.38 5.98 -3.00
N VAL A 98 -24.58 6.42 -3.98
CA VAL A 98 -23.86 5.54 -4.91
C VAL A 98 -22.68 4.83 -4.25
N TYR A 99 -22.14 5.37 -3.15
CA TYR A 99 -21.05 4.73 -2.43
C TYR A 99 -21.53 3.50 -1.68
N ASP A 100 -20.72 2.44 -1.78
CA ASP A 100 -20.90 1.17 -1.11
C ASP A 100 -19.79 0.92 -0.09
N VAL A 101 -19.88 -0.20 0.62
CA VAL A 101 -18.86 -0.61 1.59
C VAL A 101 -17.46 -0.69 0.95
N CYS A 102 -17.35 -1.21 -0.28
CA CYS A 102 -16.08 -1.26 -1.01
C CYS A 102 -15.47 0.14 -1.15
N ALA A 103 -16.24 1.10 -1.66
CA ALA A 103 -15.78 2.48 -1.86
C ALA A 103 -15.35 3.16 -0.55
N ILE A 104 -16.06 2.89 0.55
CA ILE A 104 -15.71 3.39 1.88
C ILE A 104 -14.33 2.87 2.30
N LEU A 105 -14.11 1.54 2.23
CA LEU A 105 -12.85 0.92 2.67
C LEU A 105 -11.67 1.36 1.79
N THR A 106 -11.87 1.42 0.47
CA THR A 106 -10.87 1.96 -0.47
C THR A 106 -10.49 3.39 -0.12
N SER A 107 -11.46 4.25 0.19
CA SER A 107 -11.19 5.65 0.54
C SER A 107 -10.42 5.77 1.86
N ILE A 108 -10.71 4.90 2.84
CA ILE A 108 -9.96 4.87 4.10
C ILE A 108 -8.52 4.40 3.87
N GLN A 109 -8.29 3.39 3.03
CA GLN A 109 -6.94 2.98 2.64
C GLN A 109 -6.18 4.14 1.97
N GLU A 110 -6.85 4.89 1.12
CA GLU A 110 -6.23 6.02 0.42
C GLU A 110 -5.90 7.17 1.37
N VAL A 111 -6.73 7.42 2.38
CA VAL A 111 -6.40 8.36 3.47
C VAL A 111 -5.12 7.95 4.19
N LEU A 112 -5.00 6.66 4.56
CA LEU A 112 -3.78 6.14 5.20
C LEU A 112 -2.56 6.27 4.29
N ARG A 113 -2.72 6.11 2.98
CA ARG A 113 -1.63 6.26 2.00
C ARG A 113 -1.20 7.72 1.82
N ARG A 114 -2.16 8.64 1.68
CA ARG A 114 -1.92 10.02 1.24
C ARG A 114 -1.31 10.94 2.28
N PHE A 115 -1.32 10.56 3.55
CA PHE A 115 -0.89 11.46 4.63
C PHE A 115 0.51 12.05 4.41
N PHE A 116 1.49 11.22 4.01
CA PHE A 116 2.83 11.73 3.71
C PHE A 116 2.94 12.42 2.36
N THR A 117 2.08 12.08 1.38
CA THR A 117 2.05 12.77 0.08
C THR A 117 1.66 14.24 0.25
N VAL A 118 0.68 14.54 1.12
CA VAL A 118 0.24 15.91 1.42
C VAL A 118 1.27 16.66 2.29
N LEU A 119 1.88 15.99 3.27
CA LEU A 119 2.98 16.58 4.04
C LEU A 119 4.26 16.80 3.20
N ARG A 120 4.42 16.08 2.09
CA ARG A 120 5.50 16.29 1.10
C ARG A 120 5.32 17.58 0.31
N THR A 121 4.11 18.13 0.23
CA THR A 121 3.76 19.24 -0.66
C THR A 121 3.35 20.53 0.05
N HIS A 122 2.85 20.48 1.30
CA HIS A 122 2.38 21.68 2.00
C HIS A 122 3.01 21.88 3.37
N THR A 123 3.65 23.03 3.53
CA THR A 123 4.59 23.37 4.61
C THR A 123 3.97 23.98 5.88
N ASP A 124 2.65 23.91 6.07
CA ASP A 124 1.97 24.73 7.08
C ASP A 124 1.44 23.94 8.30
N PHE A 125 1.83 22.66 8.44
CA PHE A 125 1.32 21.77 9.51
C PHE A 125 2.18 21.76 10.80
N TYR A 126 3.28 22.53 10.88
CA TYR A 126 4.36 22.29 11.86
C TYR A 126 4.20 22.97 13.23
N HIS A 127 3.26 23.89 13.40
CA HIS A 127 3.16 24.66 14.65
C HIS A 127 2.54 23.89 15.83
N THR A 128 2.03 22.68 15.61
CA THR A 128 1.29 21.90 16.63
C THR A 128 2.01 20.65 17.13
N LEU A 129 3.16 20.25 16.55
CA LEU A 129 3.75 18.93 16.79
C LEU A 129 5.17 18.93 17.37
N LEU A 130 5.89 20.05 17.40
CA LEU A 130 7.26 20.13 17.89
C LEU A 130 7.33 20.85 19.25
N THR A 131 7.89 20.17 20.24
CA THR A 131 8.24 20.78 21.53
C THR A 131 9.50 21.64 21.41
N ARG A 132 9.70 22.59 22.35
CA ARG A 132 10.92 23.43 22.38
C ARG A 132 12.21 22.61 22.51
N GLU A 133 12.13 21.46 23.17
CA GLU A 133 13.26 20.53 23.33
C GLU A 133 13.64 19.86 22.01
N GLN A 134 12.64 19.40 21.23
CA GLN A 134 12.86 18.85 19.90
C GLN A 134 13.41 19.90 18.92
N MET A 135 12.98 21.16 19.03
CA MET A 135 13.55 22.24 18.20
C MET A 135 15.06 22.41 18.43
N GLN A 136 15.53 22.29 19.68
CA GLN A 136 16.96 22.36 20.01
C GLN A 136 17.74 21.14 19.53
N GLU A 137 17.17 19.93 19.67
CA GLU A 137 17.81 18.67 19.24
C GLU A 137 18.14 18.66 17.75
N PHE A 138 17.26 19.23 16.92
CA PHE A 138 17.43 19.28 15.47
C PHE A 138 18.09 20.57 14.96
N ASN A 139 18.63 21.38 15.87
CA ASN A 139 19.34 22.62 15.56
C ASN A 139 18.46 23.63 14.77
N LEU A 140 17.17 23.68 15.11
CA LEU A 140 16.19 24.59 14.52
C LEU A 140 16.05 25.83 15.43
N ASP A 141 16.02 27.01 14.83
CA ASP A 141 15.83 28.29 15.54
C ASP A 141 14.43 28.88 15.27
N GLU A 142 14.08 29.95 15.99
CA GLU A 142 12.77 30.61 15.82
C GLU A 142 12.58 31.25 14.44
N SER A 143 13.64 31.36 13.63
CA SER A 143 13.58 31.93 12.27
C SER A 143 13.17 30.90 11.19
N VAL A 144 13.05 29.62 11.54
CA VAL A 144 12.39 28.61 10.69
C VAL A 144 10.95 29.03 10.37
N ASN A 145 10.31 29.79 11.26
CA ASN A 145 8.97 30.35 11.07
C ASN A 145 8.87 31.36 9.91
N SER A 146 9.98 31.96 9.48
CA SER A 146 10.01 32.91 8.37
C SER A 146 10.77 32.40 7.14
N ARG A 147 11.73 31.48 7.34
CA ARG A 147 12.59 30.93 6.27
C ARG A 147 12.10 29.61 5.68
N GLY A 148 11.23 28.88 6.40
CA GLY A 148 10.92 27.49 6.07
C GLY A 148 12.10 26.55 6.31
N PHE A 149 11.97 25.29 5.88
CA PHE A 149 13.02 24.28 6.03
C PHE A 149 13.85 24.12 4.75
N GLU A 150 15.11 23.70 4.89
CA GLU A 150 15.87 23.20 3.75
C GLU A 150 15.17 21.98 3.12
N PRO A 151 15.19 21.82 1.79
CA PRO A 151 14.57 20.68 1.11
C PRO A 151 14.99 19.33 1.73
N GLY A 152 14.02 18.49 2.10
CA GLY A 152 14.25 17.16 2.68
C GLY A 152 14.60 17.12 4.17
N LYS A 153 15.02 18.23 4.79
CA LYS A 153 15.38 18.27 6.22
C LYS A 153 14.16 18.13 7.14
N MET A 154 13.05 18.72 6.73
CA MET A 154 11.74 18.55 7.35
C MET A 154 11.22 17.11 7.21
N GLN A 155 11.44 16.47 6.05
CA GLN A 155 11.08 15.07 5.85
C GLN A 155 11.86 14.18 6.84
N GLN A 156 13.17 14.39 6.97
CA GLN A 156 14.00 13.70 7.95
C GLN A 156 13.53 13.93 9.39
N LEU A 157 13.16 15.16 9.74
CA LEU A 157 12.64 15.53 11.05
C LEU A 157 11.34 14.80 11.40
N VAL A 158 10.34 14.92 10.51
CA VAL A 158 9.00 14.33 10.68
C VAL A 158 9.10 12.81 10.68
N THR A 159 9.87 12.23 9.77
CA THR A 159 10.15 10.79 9.75
C THR A 159 10.82 10.34 11.04
N THR A 160 11.76 11.10 11.61
CA THR A 160 12.43 10.72 12.87
C THR A 160 11.48 10.80 14.06
N ILE A 161 10.70 11.87 14.17
CA ILE A 161 9.76 12.08 15.28
C ILE A 161 8.61 11.08 15.22
N ILE A 162 8.03 10.87 14.04
CA ILE A 162 6.98 9.87 13.85
C ILE A 162 7.56 8.48 14.08
N LYS A 163 8.74 8.13 13.53
CA LYS A 163 9.34 6.81 13.79
C LYS A 163 9.57 6.56 15.27
N GLU A 164 10.09 7.52 16.03
CA GLU A 164 10.34 7.30 17.46
C GLU A 164 9.03 7.24 18.26
N GLN A 165 8.05 8.11 17.98
CA GLN A 165 6.74 8.06 18.64
C GLN A 165 5.97 6.80 18.28
N LEU A 166 6.01 6.37 17.01
CA LEU A 166 5.40 5.14 16.53
C LEU A 166 6.11 3.91 17.10
N ARG A 167 7.43 3.95 17.29
CA ARG A 167 8.22 2.90 17.94
C ARG A 167 7.87 2.77 19.42
N LEU A 168 7.81 3.88 20.15
CA LEU A 168 7.40 3.92 21.56
C LEU A 168 5.96 3.43 21.74
N TYR A 169 5.07 3.84 20.81
CA TYR A 169 3.69 3.38 20.76
C TYR A 169 3.59 1.88 20.47
N ARG A 170 4.28 1.38 19.43
CA ARG A 170 4.34 -0.04 19.09
C ARG A 170 4.87 -0.85 20.27
N LYS A 171 5.89 -0.36 20.98
CA LYS A 171 6.45 -1.02 22.16
C LYS A 171 5.44 -1.18 23.29
N ALA A 172 4.54 -0.20 23.45
CA ALA A 172 3.54 -0.20 24.50
C ALA A 172 2.23 -0.93 24.13
N LYS A 173 1.87 -0.98 22.85
CA LYS A 173 0.51 -1.37 22.40
C LYS A 173 0.46 -2.38 21.25
N GLN A 174 1.53 -2.49 20.45
CA GLN A 174 1.63 -3.41 19.33
C GLN A 174 3.03 -4.06 19.27
N PRO A 175 3.48 -4.73 20.35
CA PRO A 175 4.87 -5.19 20.46
C PRO A 175 5.26 -6.23 19.40
N TYR A 176 4.27 -6.97 18.87
CA TYR A 176 4.43 -7.95 17.79
C TYR A 176 4.96 -7.35 16.47
N LEU A 177 4.74 -6.05 16.22
CA LEU A 177 5.30 -5.34 15.05
C LEU A 177 6.79 -4.98 15.22
N LEU A 178 7.37 -5.16 16.41
CA LEU A 178 8.78 -4.83 16.70
C LEU A 178 9.71 -6.05 16.67
N GLU A 179 9.21 -7.25 16.96
CA GLU A 179 10.02 -8.48 17.05
C GLU A 179 10.66 -8.92 15.71
N SER A 180 10.12 -8.46 14.57
CA SER A 180 10.71 -8.69 13.25
C SER A 180 11.91 -7.78 12.93
N SER A 181 12.14 -6.73 13.74
CA SER A 181 13.24 -5.78 13.55
C SER A 181 14.48 -6.09 14.40
N GLU A 182 14.32 -6.64 15.61
CA GLU A 182 15.47 -7.03 16.44
C GLU A 182 16.09 -8.36 15.97
N SER A 183 15.28 -9.27 15.41
CA SER A 183 15.75 -10.55 14.84
C SER A 183 16.59 -10.40 13.57
N LYS A 184 16.48 -9.27 12.85
CA LYS A 184 17.30 -8.98 11.65
C LYS A 184 18.74 -8.57 12.00
N SER A 185 19.03 -8.23 13.26
CA SER A 185 20.39 -7.85 13.68
C SER A 185 21.25 -9.06 14.13
N GLN A 186 20.63 -10.16 14.55
CA GLN A 186 21.33 -11.41 14.92
C GLN A 186 21.35 -12.48 13.82
N GLY A 187 20.51 -12.37 12.78
CA GLY A 187 20.53 -13.25 11.61
C GLY A 187 21.71 -13.04 10.65
N LYS A 188 22.51 -11.98 10.83
CA LYS A 188 23.65 -11.66 9.94
C LYS A 188 24.90 -12.53 10.14
N GLN A 189 24.89 -13.53 11.03
CA GLN A 189 26.10 -14.30 11.36
C GLN A 189 25.97 -15.82 11.20
N PHE A 190 24.87 -16.36 10.68
CA PHE A 190 24.63 -17.83 10.65
C PHE A 190 24.53 -18.50 9.27
N PHE A 191 24.86 -17.82 8.17
CA PHE A 191 24.83 -18.41 6.81
C PHE A 191 26.20 -18.50 6.13
N LEU A 192 27.20 -19.02 6.84
CA LEU A 192 28.49 -19.43 6.25
C LEU A 192 28.78 -20.94 6.31
N ALA A 193 27.83 -21.80 6.64
CA ALA A 193 28.10 -23.23 6.67
C ALA A 193 26.90 -24.09 6.30
N ARG A 194 26.81 -24.48 5.02
CA ARG A 194 26.68 -25.86 4.52
C ARG A 194 26.07 -25.85 3.12
N GLU A 195 26.91 -26.04 2.10
CA GLU A 195 26.63 -27.00 1.03
C GLU A 195 27.95 -27.62 0.59
N HIS A 196 28.14 -28.90 0.95
CA HIS A 196 29.07 -29.80 0.28
C HIS A 196 28.28 -31.04 -0.11
N ILE A 197 28.40 -31.39 -1.40
CA ILE A 197 28.08 -32.62 -2.16
C ILE A 197 27.20 -32.22 -3.37
N SER A 198 27.84 -31.79 -4.48
CA SER A 198 28.18 -32.61 -5.66
C SER A 198 26.92 -33.14 -6.37
N SER A 199 26.57 -32.77 -7.61
CA SER A 199 27.43 -32.69 -8.79
C SER A 199 26.73 -31.96 -9.97
N GLY A 200 27.46 -31.10 -10.70
CA GLY A 200 27.31 -30.96 -12.15
C GLY A 200 26.64 -29.71 -12.73
N GLY A 201 27.45 -28.72 -13.14
CA GLY A 201 27.33 -28.10 -14.47
C GLY A 201 26.46 -26.85 -14.65
N LEU A 202 27.13 -25.77 -15.07
CA LEU A 202 26.66 -24.48 -15.61
C LEU A 202 26.18 -23.42 -14.61
N HIS A 203 26.85 -22.26 -14.67
CA HIS A 203 26.51 -21.01 -14.01
C HIS A 203 25.08 -20.56 -14.33
N ALA A 204 24.12 -20.94 -13.50
CA ALA A 204 22.85 -20.22 -13.40
C ALA A 204 23.12 -18.94 -12.59
N ARG A 205 23.05 -17.78 -13.24
CA ARG A 205 22.86 -16.52 -12.51
C ARG A 205 21.60 -16.69 -11.66
N SER A 206 21.67 -16.39 -10.36
CA SER A 206 20.48 -16.36 -9.51
C SER A 206 19.47 -15.42 -10.15
N ALA A 207 18.23 -15.88 -10.33
CA ALA A 207 17.18 -15.06 -10.91
C ALA A 207 17.04 -13.73 -10.13
N PRO A 208 16.76 -12.60 -10.80
CA PRO A 208 16.50 -11.34 -10.14
C PRO A 208 15.36 -11.50 -9.13
N VAL A 209 15.58 -11.05 -7.90
CA VAL A 209 14.58 -11.12 -6.82
C VAL A 209 13.84 -9.80 -6.76
N TYR A 210 12.66 -9.77 -7.39
CA TYR A 210 11.71 -8.66 -7.31
C TYR A 210 10.99 -8.67 -5.95
N ALA A 211 10.70 -7.49 -5.40
CA ALA A 211 9.87 -7.35 -4.20
C ALA A 211 8.37 -7.47 -4.53
N LEU A 212 7.99 -7.05 -5.74
CA LEU A 212 6.66 -7.14 -6.31
C LEU A 212 6.27 -8.60 -6.54
N VAL A 213 5.13 -8.99 -5.99
CA VAL A 213 4.47 -10.24 -6.34
C VAL A 213 3.65 -9.99 -7.62
N PRO A 214 3.92 -10.67 -8.75
CA PRO A 214 3.29 -10.40 -10.05
C PRO A 214 1.83 -10.92 -10.10
N HIS A 215 0.97 -10.40 -9.24
CA HIS A 215 -0.44 -10.79 -9.18
C HIS A 215 -1.18 -10.30 -10.42
N ASN A 216 -1.79 -11.25 -11.15
CA ASN A 216 -2.39 -11.02 -12.47
C ASN A 216 -1.45 -10.31 -13.45
N GLY A 217 -0.14 -10.48 -13.28
CA GLY A 217 0.90 -9.93 -14.14
C GLY A 217 1.97 -10.98 -14.43
N ALA A 218 3.18 -10.55 -14.78
CA ALA A 218 4.26 -11.46 -15.10
C ALA A 218 5.64 -10.88 -14.77
N ILE A 219 6.64 -11.75 -14.78
CA ILE A 219 8.05 -11.36 -14.78
C ILE A 219 8.57 -11.45 -16.21
N THR A 220 9.12 -10.35 -16.70
CA THR A 220 9.81 -10.26 -17.99
C THR A 220 11.33 -10.27 -17.76
N PRO A 221 12.16 -10.35 -18.82
CA PRO A 221 13.61 -10.22 -18.66
C PRO A 221 14.06 -8.88 -18.07
N ASN A 222 13.27 -7.81 -18.20
CA ASN A 222 13.67 -6.44 -17.84
C ASN A 222 12.92 -5.89 -16.62
N TYR A 223 11.73 -6.39 -16.31
CA TYR A 223 10.87 -5.89 -15.25
C TYR A 223 9.86 -6.94 -14.78
N ALA A 224 9.41 -6.83 -13.54
CA ALA A 224 8.22 -7.51 -13.06
C ALA A 224 7.04 -6.55 -13.08
N TRP A 225 5.82 -7.06 -13.28
CA TRP A 225 4.62 -6.25 -13.20
C TRP A 225 3.44 -7.01 -12.59
N SER A 226 2.54 -6.25 -11.99
CA SER A 226 1.25 -6.68 -11.47
C SER A 226 0.18 -5.69 -11.90
N GLN A 227 -1.09 -6.05 -11.78
CA GLN A 227 -2.17 -5.13 -12.15
C GLN A 227 -3.43 -5.34 -11.32
N SER A 228 -4.21 -4.27 -11.23
CA SER A 228 -5.62 -4.27 -10.85
C SER A 228 -6.48 -3.93 -12.06
N LEU A 229 -7.79 -3.73 -11.88
CA LEU A 229 -8.60 -3.14 -12.94
C LEU A 229 -8.23 -1.68 -13.22
N ASP A 230 -7.70 -0.96 -12.23
CA ASP A 230 -7.46 0.48 -12.28
C ASP A 230 -6.03 0.82 -12.71
N ASP A 231 -5.03 0.01 -12.33
CA ASP A 231 -3.62 0.35 -12.51
C ASP A 231 -2.74 -0.84 -12.93
N ILE A 232 -1.51 -0.52 -13.34
CA ILE A 232 -0.39 -1.45 -13.52
C ILE A 232 0.76 -0.97 -12.65
N THR A 233 1.32 -1.86 -11.84
CA THR A 233 2.56 -1.62 -11.10
C THR A 233 3.69 -2.37 -11.78
N ILE A 234 4.81 -1.69 -12.06
CA ILE A 234 6.00 -2.22 -12.72
C ILE A 234 7.19 -2.01 -11.78
N GLU A 235 7.95 -3.07 -11.50
CA GLU A 235 9.22 -2.99 -10.78
C GLU A 235 10.39 -3.29 -11.74
N LEU A 236 11.33 -2.36 -11.83
CA LEU A 236 12.61 -2.53 -12.52
C LEU A 236 13.75 -2.60 -11.52
N LEU A 237 14.71 -3.48 -11.78
CA LEU A 237 15.94 -3.57 -11.01
C LEU A 237 17.08 -2.85 -11.74
N ALA A 238 17.92 -2.16 -10.97
CA ALA A 238 19.14 -1.58 -11.49
C ALA A 238 20.09 -2.72 -11.92
N PRO A 239 20.73 -2.62 -13.10
CA PRO A 239 21.75 -3.57 -13.52
C PRO A 239 22.93 -3.61 -12.54
N ASP A 240 23.66 -4.72 -12.52
CA ASP A 240 24.83 -4.91 -11.64
C ASP A 240 25.81 -3.72 -11.72
N GLY A 241 26.07 -3.08 -10.57
CA GLY A 241 26.97 -1.93 -10.46
C GLY A 241 26.36 -0.58 -10.86
N MET A 242 25.08 -0.53 -11.22
CA MET A 242 24.32 0.70 -11.43
C MET A 242 23.32 0.93 -10.29
N GLU A 243 22.90 2.18 -10.14
CA GLU A 243 21.88 2.59 -9.17
C GLU A 243 20.97 3.63 -9.83
N PHE A 244 19.68 3.55 -9.52
CA PHE A 244 18.74 4.62 -9.81
C PHE A 244 19.03 5.81 -8.88
N LYS A 245 19.36 6.97 -9.45
CA LYS A 245 19.55 8.23 -8.73
C LYS A 245 18.77 9.33 -9.43
N GLY A 246 18.22 10.27 -8.67
CA GLY A 246 17.34 11.30 -9.22
C GLY A 246 17.94 12.12 -10.39
N ASN A 247 19.27 12.24 -10.48
CA ASN A 247 19.96 12.94 -11.56
C ASN A 247 20.37 12.06 -12.75
N THR A 248 20.38 10.73 -12.60
CA THR A 248 20.78 9.79 -13.66
C THR A 248 19.63 8.94 -14.18
N THR A 249 18.59 8.76 -13.38
CA THR A 249 17.38 8.03 -13.75
C THR A 249 16.54 8.86 -14.72
N ARG A 250 16.26 8.30 -15.90
CA ARG A 250 15.37 8.88 -16.91
C ARG A 250 14.10 8.04 -16.97
N VAL A 251 12.96 8.66 -16.70
CA VAL A 251 11.65 8.04 -16.88
C VAL A 251 10.78 8.99 -17.71
N SER A 252 10.32 8.53 -18.87
CA SER A 252 9.38 9.25 -19.71
C SER A 252 8.12 8.40 -19.88
N ILE A 253 7.01 8.93 -19.37
CA ILE A 253 5.69 8.32 -19.45
C ILE A 253 4.85 9.19 -20.38
N SER A 254 4.30 8.57 -21.41
CA SER A 254 3.35 9.18 -22.35
C SER A 254 2.08 8.33 -22.39
N THR A 255 1.02 8.85 -23.01
CA THR A 255 -0.27 8.15 -23.09
C THR A 255 -0.16 6.75 -23.70
N SER A 256 0.85 6.48 -24.53
CA SER A 256 1.03 5.21 -25.24
C SER A 256 2.46 4.67 -25.21
N GLY A 257 3.36 5.24 -24.40
CA GLY A 257 4.77 4.89 -24.45
C GLY A 257 5.47 5.07 -23.11
N LEU A 258 6.41 4.16 -22.83
CA LEU A 258 7.23 4.13 -21.63
C LEU A 258 8.70 4.00 -22.01
N VAL A 259 9.51 4.94 -21.50
CA VAL A 259 10.97 4.90 -21.61
C VAL A 259 11.60 5.02 -20.23
N VAL A 260 12.51 4.11 -19.91
CA VAL A 260 13.22 4.01 -18.63
C VAL A 260 14.71 3.77 -18.89
N GLY A 261 15.58 4.53 -18.25
CA GLY A 261 17.03 4.36 -18.35
C GLY A 261 17.82 4.92 -17.16
N ILE A 262 19.09 4.52 -17.07
CA ILE A 262 20.09 5.05 -16.12
C ILE A 262 21.26 5.60 -16.93
N GLY A 263 21.43 6.91 -16.95
CA GLY A 263 22.41 7.57 -17.83
C GLY A 263 22.12 7.26 -19.30
N ASP A 264 23.11 6.70 -20.00
CA ASP A 264 22.98 6.28 -21.40
C ASP A 264 22.44 4.85 -21.57
N PHE A 265 22.24 4.11 -20.48
CA PHE A 265 21.73 2.74 -20.51
C PHE A 265 20.18 2.74 -20.53
N GLU A 266 19.58 2.19 -21.57
CA GLU A 266 18.13 2.01 -21.68
C GLU A 266 17.70 0.66 -21.10
N LEU A 267 16.80 0.68 -20.11
CA LEU A 267 16.20 -0.52 -19.51
C LEU A 267 14.91 -0.92 -20.23
N VAL A 268 14.05 0.06 -20.51
CA VAL A 268 12.77 -0.12 -21.21
C VAL A 268 12.60 1.01 -22.21
N ASN A 269 12.22 0.68 -23.44
CA ASN A 269 11.85 1.64 -24.47
C ASN A 269 10.81 0.98 -25.37
N GLY A 270 9.54 1.30 -25.15
CA GLY A 270 8.47 0.62 -25.85
C GLY A 270 7.12 1.32 -25.83
N THR A 271 6.25 0.86 -26.72
CA THR A 271 4.85 1.30 -26.81
C THR A 271 4.01 0.48 -25.85
N LEU A 272 3.24 1.15 -24.98
CA LEU A 272 2.29 0.51 -24.08
C LEU A 272 1.20 -0.24 -24.86
N CYS A 273 0.74 -1.36 -24.31
CA CYS A 273 -0.32 -2.16 -24.93
C CYS A 273 -1.62 -1.38 -25.10
N ARG A 274 -1.96 -0.54 -24.12
CA ARG A 274 -3.13 0.35 -24.15
C ARG A 274 -2.77 1.73 -23.60
N GLU A 275 -3.74 2.64 -23.71
CA GLU A 275 -3.57 4.01 -23.25
C GLU A 275 -3.71 4.13 -21.73
N ILE A 276 -2.96 5.07 -21.16
CA ILE A 276 -2.93 5.38 -19.73
C ILE A 276 -3.27 6.85 -19.48
N ASN A 277 -3.68 7.13 -18.25
CA ASN A 277 -3.79 8.48 -17.74
C ASN A 277 -2.43 8.93 -17.19
N THR A 278 -1.73 9.78 -17.95
CA THR A 278 -0.40 10.26 -17.56
C THR A 278 -0.40 11.19 -16.35
N SER A 279 -1.51 11.87 -16.01
CA SER A 279 -1.53 12.77 -14.85
C SER A 279 -1.52 12.02 -13.53
N ASP A 280 -2.06 10.80 -13.54
CA ASP A 280 -2.23 9.96 -12.35
C ASP A 280 -1.23 8.80 -12.31
N SER A 281 -0.40 8.68 -13.36
CA SER A 281 0.73 7.74 -13.41
C SER A 281 1.98 8.38 -12.79
N TYR A 282 2.75 7.60 -12.03
CA TYR A 282 3.93 8.10 -11.32
C TYR A 282 5.00 7.02 -11.18
N TRP A 283 6.17 7.42 -10.68
CA TRP A 283 7.28 6.51 -10.43
C TRP A 283 8.06 6.92 -9.18
N THR A 284 8.71 5.94 -8.55
CA THR A 284 9.50 6.10 -7.33
C THR A 284 10.77 5.26 -7.40
N ILE A 285 11.84 5.76 -6.78
CA ILE A 285 13.09 5.00 -6.60
C ILE A 285 13.11 4.47 -5.16
N GLU A 286 13.35 3.17 -5.01
CA GLU A 286 13.44 2.49 -3.72
C GLU A 286 14.85 1.93 -3.51
N ASP A 287 15.47 2.28 -2.39
CA ASP A 287 16.81 1.83 -1.96
C ASP A 287 17.94 2.03 -3.00
N GLY A 288 17.71 2.79 -4.08
CA GLY A 288 18.65 2.98 -5.19
C GLY A 288 18.75 1.79 -6.17
N CYS A 289 18.28 0.60 -5.78
CA CYS A 289 18.33 -0.60 -6.62
C CYS A 289 17.03 -0.86 -7.39
N ARG A 290 15.93 -0.23 -6.98
CA ARG A 290 14.59 -0.46 -7.54
C ARG A 290 13.98 0.81 -8.07
N LEU A 291 13.28 0.69 -9.18
CA LEU A 291 12.42 1.72 -9.74
C LEU A 291 11.02 1.13 -9.89
N VAL A 292 10.07 1.70 -9.17
CA VAL A 292 8.66 1.31 -9.23
C VAL A 292 7.91 2.34 -10.06
N ILE A 293 7.11 1.87 -11.01
CA ILE A 293 6.29 2.70 -11.89
C ILE A 293 4.84 2.24 -11.75
N VAL A 294 3.94 3.18 -11.45
CA VAL A 294 2.50 2.93 -11.40
C VAL A 294 1.86 3.66 -12.58
N LEU A 295 1.18 2.91 -13.44
CA LEU A 295 0.47 3.42 -14.61
C LEU A 295 -1.03 3.32 -14.38
N GLU A 296 -1.71 4.47 -14.34
CA GLU A 296 -3.17 4.53 -14.22
C GLU A 296 -3.83 4.24 -15.56
N LYS A 297 -4.73 3.27 -15.61
CA LYS A 297 -5.40 2.87 -16.85
C LYS A 297 -6.50 3.88 -17.19
N THR A 298 -6.60 4.25 -18.47
CA THR A 298 -7.74 5.05 -18.94
C THR A 298 -9.06 4.28 -18.91
N GLN A 299 -8.99 2.94 -18.96
CA GLN A 299 -10.15 2.06 -18.96
C GLN A 299 -9.92 0.86 -18.03
N LYS A 300 -10.93 0.55 -17.21
CA LYS A 300 -10.93 -0.59 -16.30
C LYS A 300 -10.92 -1.92 -17.05
N THR A 301 -9.72 -2.40 -17.38
CA THR A 301 -9.49 -3.54 -18.27
C THR A 301 -8.25 -4.30 -17.86
N TRP A 302 -8.28 -5.62 -18.07
CA TRP A 302 -7.11 -6.47 -17.89
C TRP A 302 -6.18 -6.38 -19.10
N TRP A 303 -4.90 -6.17 -18.84
CA TRP A 303 -3.86 -6.12 -19.86
C TRP A 303 -3.19 -7.49 -19.94
N ASP A 304 -2.90 -7.93 -21.15
CA ASP A 304 -2.16 -9.16 -21.41
C ASP A 304 -0.65 -8.93 -21.34
N CYS A 305 -0.17 -7.72 -21.66
CA CYS A 305 1.22 -7.29 -21.50
C CYS A 305 1.30 -5.78 -21.22
N VAL A 306 2.43 -5.31 -20.68
CA VAL A 306 2.68 -3.87 -20.47
C VAL A 306 3.16 -3.21 -21.76
N ILE A 307 4.24 -3.75 -22.35
CA ILE A 307 4.83 -3.27 -23.60
C ILE A 307 4.40 -4.18 -24.76
N LYS A 308 3.96 -3.58 -25.87
CA LYS A 308 3.57 -4.33 -27.07
C LYS A 308 4.73 -5.19 -27.57
N GLY A 309 4.47 -6.49 -27.68
CA GLY A 309 5.46 -7.47 -28.16
C GLY A 309 6.17 -8.23 -27.04
N ASP A 310 5.98 -7.84 -25.78
CA ASP A 310 6.42 -8.65 -24.64
C ASP A 310 5.53 -9.89 -24.47
N ALA A 311 5.99 -10.85 -23.67
CA ALA A 311 5.24 -12.06 -23.37
C ALA A 311 3.90 -11.71 -22.71
N CYS A 312 2.81 -12.22 -23.29
CA CYS A 312 1.46 -12.00 -22.80
C CYS A 312 1.05 -13.04 -21.75
N ILE A 313 0.25 -12.62 -20.77
CA ILE A 313 -0.51 -13.49 -19.88
C ILE A 313 -1.89 -13.81 -20.48
N ASP A 314 -2.48 -14.93 -20.08
CA ASP A 314 -3.87 -15.21 -20.43
C ASP A 314 -4.82 -14.43 -19.50
N VAL A 315 -5.50 -13.42 -20.06
CA VAL A 315 -6.44 -12.58 -19.33
C VAL A 315 -7.74 -13.29 -18.95
N GLN A 316 -7.96 -14.53 -19.42
CA GLN A 316 -9.12 -15.34 -19.03
C GLN A 316 -8.90 -16.12 -17.73
N GLU A 317 -7.64 -16.31 -17.30
CA GLU A 317 -7.26 -17.08 -16.10
C GLU A 317 -6.94 -16.19 -14.89
N ILE A 318 -7.41 -14.94 -14.90
CA ILE A 318 -7.13 -13.95 -13.86
C ILE A 318 -7.76 -14.39 -12.53
N GLU A 319 -6.93 -14.42 -11.50
CA GLU A 319 -7.33 -14.80 -10.15
C GLU A 319 -7.88 -13.59 -9.41
N ASN A 320 -9.13 -13.67 -8.94
CA ASN A 320 -9.74 -12.64 -8.09
C ASN A 320 -9.36 -12.80 -6.60
N VAL A 321 -8.62 -13.86 -6.26
CA VAL A 321 -8.24 -14.21 -4.89
C VAL A 321 -6.76 -14.58 -4.87
N VAL A 322 -5.96 -13.85 -4.09
CA VAL A 322 -4.54 -14.16 -3.94
C VAL A 322 -4.37 -15.40 -3.06
N SER A 323 -3.83 -16.48 -3.62
CA SER A 323 -3.55 -17.69 -2.85
C SER A 323 -2.54 -17.42 -1.73
N LEU A 324 -2.80 -18.01 -0.57
CA LEU A 324 -1.88 -18.04 0.58
C LEU A 324 -0.47 -18.51 0.19
N SER A 325 -0.38 -19.44 -0.75
CA SER A 325 0.90 -19.96 -1.26
C SER A 325 1.80 -18.90 -1.89
N ASN A 326 1.25 -17.77 -2.32
CA ASN A 326 1.97 -16.70 -2.99
C ASN A 326 2.72 -15.79 -1.99
N PHE A 327 2.45 -15.95 -0.71
CA PHE A 327 3.11 -15.23 0.37
C PHE A 327 4.22 -16.09 0.99
N ASN A 328 5.23 -15.46 1.60
CA ASN A 328 6.30 -16.21 2.27
C ASN A 328 5.81 -16.91 3.54
N GLU A 329 6.58 -17.87 4.08
CA GLU A 329 6.16 -18.67 5.24
C GLU A 329 5.80 -17.85 6.49
N SER A 330 6.40 -16.66 6.64
CA SER A 330 6.09 -15.76 7.74
C SER A 330 4.70 -15.15 7.56
N GLN A 331 4.42 -14.64 6.37
CA GLN A 331 3.13 -14.06 6.00
C GLN A 331 2.01 -15.12 6.02
N GLN A 332 2.30 -16.35 5.57
CA GLN A 332 1.34 -17.46 5.58
C GLN A 332 0.92 -17.87 6.99
N ARG A 333 1.87 -18.00 7.92
CA ARG A 333 1.60 -18.37 9.32
C ARG A 333 0.69 -17.36 10.01
N GLU A 334 0.90 -16.08 9.71
CA GLU A 334 0.16 -14.98 10.31
C GLU A 334 -1.28 -14.89 9.79
N ILE A 335 -1.49 -15.05 8.47
CA ILE A 335 -2.84 -15.13 7.90
C ILE A 335 -3.59 -16.34 8.47
N LEU A 336 -2.92 -17.48 8.66
CA LEU A 336 -3.52 -18.68 9.26
C LEU A 336 -3.91 -18.51 10.73
N GLU A 337 -3.15 -17.77 11.53
CA GLU A 337 -3.51 -17.47 12.92
C GLU A 337 -4.71 -16.52 13.02
N LEU A 338 -4.79 -15.53 12.13
CA LEU A 338 -5.91 -14.59 12.07
C LEU A 338 -7.23 -15.27 11.67
N VAL A 339 -7.19 -16.15 10.67
CA VAL A 339 -8.37 -16.95 10.28
C VAL A 339 -8.82 -17.84 11.44
N LYS A 340 -7.89 -18.44 12.18
CA LYS A 340 -8.22 -19.25 13.37
C LYS A 340 -8.83 -18.42 14.49
N HIS A 341 -8.28 -17.24 14.77
CA HIS A 341 -8.80 -16.36 15.82
C HIS A 341 -10.19 -15.84 15.49
N HIS A 342 -10.45 -15.50 14.23
CA HIS A 342 -11.77 -15.10 13.75
C HIS A 342 -12.80 -16.23 13.90
N ASN A 343 -12.44 -17.46 13.49
CA ASN A 343 -13.30 -18.63 13.61
C ASN A 343 -13.53 -19.10 15.06
N SER A 344 -12.64 -18.73 16.00
CA SER A 344 -12.82 -19.05 17.42
C SER A 344 -13.75 -18.08 18.17
N LYS A 345 -14.15 -16.98 17.52
CA LYS A 345 -15.03 -15.94 18.08
C LYS A 345 -16.41 -15.88 17.41
N LEU A 346 -16.61 -16.66 16.36
CA LEU A 346 -17.92 -17.08 15.84
C LEU A 346 -18.44 -18.23 16.70
#